data_AF-A0A1H4ICH2-F1
#
_entry.id   AF-A0A1H4ICH2-F1
#
_cell.length_a   1.000
_cell.length_b   1.000
_cell.length_c   1.000
_cell.angle_alpha   90.00
_cell.angle_beta   90.00
_cell.angle_gamma   90.00
#
_symmetry.space_group_name_H-M   'P 1'
#
loop_
_entity.id
_entity.type
_entity.pdbx_description
1 polymer ?
#
loop_
_entity_poly.entity_id
_entity_poly.type
_entity_poly.pdbx_seq_one_letter_code
_entity_poly.pdbx_strand_id
1 'polypeptide(L)'
;MTTLPPRVDWHGNERPASAMEVDRAEGIAARIRREVAEIRTAAEQLAAGSPFEAQVAEFLTVRAEILERAGGTAERATSLGRHDDTLAEPGMFPNPARSALLIARAYLGKA
;
A
#
# COMPACT_ATOMS: atom_id res chain seq x y z
N MET A 1 11.13 -3.45 18.58
CA MET A 1 11.65 -4.46 17.63
C MET A 1 10.46 -5.06 16.91
N THR A 2 10.36 -4.86 15.59
CA THR A 2 9.36 -5.52 14.76
C THR A 2 9.64 -7.02 14.76
N THR A 3 8.69 -7.81 15.23
CA THR A 3 8.78 -9.27 15.25
C THR A 3 7.93 -9.80 14.11
N LEU A 4 8.58 -10.30 13.06
CA LEU A 4 7.89 -10.98 11.98
C LEU A 4 7.51 -12.41 12.40
N PRO A 5 6.45 -12.99 11.85
CA PRO A 5 6.10 -14.38 12.09
C PRO A 5 7.24 -15.32 11.66
N PRO A 6 7.46 -16.43 12.38
CA PRO A 6 8.47 -17.42 12.02
C PRO A 6 8.17 -18.04 10.65
N ARG A 7 9.23 -18.45 9.95
CA ARG A 7 9.11 -19.14 8.67
C ARG A 7 9.08 -20.64 8.93
N VAL A 8 8.07 -21.30 8.37
CA VAL A 8 7.93 -22.76 8.40
C VAL A 8 8.36 -23.30 7.05
N ASP A 9 9.33 -24.21 7.04
CA ASP A 9 9.71 -24.92 5.81
C ASP A 9 8.69 -26.02 5.47
N TRP A 10 8.88 -26.68 4.33
CA TRP A 10 8.03 -27.78 3.87
C TRP A 10 8.09 -29.03 4.77
N HIS A 11 9.07 -29.11 5.68
CA HIS A 11 9.20 -30.16 6.69
C HIS A 11 8.58 -29.79 8.03
N GLY A 12 8.06 -28.56 8.19
CA GLY A 12 7.49 -28.08 9.44
C GLY A 12 8.53 -27.50 10.41
N ASN A 13 9.79 -27.31 10.00
CA ASN A 13 10.78 -26.68 10.86
C ASN A 13 10.57 -25.17 10.90
N GLU A 14 10.50 -24.62 12.10
CA GLU A 14 10.43 -23.18 12.32
C GLU A 14 11.83 -22.56 12.35
N ARG A 15 11.98 -21.45 11.64
CA ARG A 15 13.13 -20.55 11.80
C ARG A 15 12.67 -19.11 12.04
N PRO A 16 13.45 -18.32 12.80
CA PRO A 16 13.21 -16.88 12.87
C PRO A 16 13.36 -16.24 11.49
N ALA A 17 12.67 -15.11 11.31
CA ALA A 17 12.91 -14.24 10.17
C ALA A 17 14.35 -13.72 10.22
N SER A 18 15.03 -13.77 9.07
CA SER A 18 16.36 -13.18 8.91
C SER A 18 16.28 -11.65 8.95
N ALA A 19 17.38 -10.97 9.28
CA ALA A 19 17.47 -9.51 9.24
C ALA A 19 17.05 -8.94 7.87
N MET A 20 17.45 -9.60 6.78
CA MET A 20 17.07 -9.21 5.41
C MET A 20 15.56 -9.32 5.15
N GLU A 21 14.87 -10.31 5.71
CA GLU A 21 13.42 -10.45 5.60
C GLU A 21 12.69 -9.35 6.38
N VAL A 22 13.21 -9.02 7.58
CA VAL A 22 12.70 -7.91 8.39
C VAL A 22 12.86 -6.58 7.66
N ASP A 23 14.07 -6.29 7.17
CA ASP A 23 14.37 -5.06 6.45
C ASP A 23 13.51 -4.90 5.18
N ARG A 24 13.32 -5.99 4.42
CA ARG A 24 12.43 -5.98 3.25
C ARG A 24 11.00 -5.64 3.64
N ALA A 25 10.46 -6.31 4.67
CA ALA A 25 9.09 -6.10 5.10
C ALA A 25 8.86 -4.67 5.62
N GLU A 26 9.81 -4.13 6.38
CA GLU A 26 9.78 -2.74 6.83
C GLU A 26 9.86 -1.76 5.65
N GLY A 27 10.70 -2.04 4.65
CA GLY A 27 10.80 -1.23 3.43
C GLY A 27 9.48 -1.17 2.66
N ILE A 28 8.81 -2.31 2.49
CA ILE A 28 7.49 -2.40 1.84
C ILE A 28 6.44 -1.62 2.66
N ALA A 29 6.39 -1.84 3.97
CA ALA A 29 5.44 -1.17 4.84
C ALA A 29 5.65 0.35 4.86
N ALA A 30 6.91 0.81 4.88
CA ALA A 30 7.24 2.23 4.81
C ALA A 30 6.81 2.86 3.47
N ARG A 31 7.00 2.16 2.35
CA ARG A 31 6.49 2.61 1.04
C ARG A 31 4.97 2.71 1.06
N ILE A 32 4.27 1.69 1.55
CA ILE A 32 2.81 1.67 1.63
C ILE A 32 2.27 2.82 2.48
N ARG A 33 2.86 3.08 3.65
CA ARG A 33 2.47 4.21 4.50
C ARG A 33 2.60 5.55 3.78
N ARG A 34 3.65 5.73 2.95
CA ARG A 34 3.82 6.93 2.12
C ARG A 34 2.74 7.05 1.05
N GLU A 35 2.46 5.97 0.33
CA GLU A 35 1.41 5.96 -0.70
C GLU A 35 0.03 6.22 -0.11
N VAL A 36 -0.29 5.63 1.05
CA VAL A 36 -1.51 5.90 1.81
C VAL A 36 -1.61 7.38 2.20
N ALA A 37 -0.51 7.99 2.65
CA ALA A 37 -0.48 9.41 2.99
C ALA A 37 -0.73 10.29 1.75
N GLU A 38 -0.08 10.00 0.60
CA GLU A 38 -0.34 10.70 -0.67
C GLU A 38 -1.81 10.63 -1.07
N ILE A 39 -2.42 9.44 -0.98
CA ILE A 39 -3.83 9.22 -1.33
C ILE A 39 -4.76 9.99 -0.39
N ARG A 40 -4.52 9.93 0.93
CA ARG A 40 -5.32 10.66 1.93
C ARG A 40 -5.27 12.17 1.71
N THR A 41 -4.09 12.74 1.48
CA THR A 41 -3.95 14.17 1.19
C THR A 41 -4.74 14.58 -0.05
N ALA A 42 -4.69 13.79 -1.12
CA ALA A 42 -5.48 14.08 -2.33
C ALA A 42 -6.98 13.97 -2.07
N ALA A 43 -7.42 12.97 -1.30
CA ALA A 43 -8.83 12.80 -0.92
C ALA A 43 -9.34 14.00 -0.11
N GLU A 44 -8.55 14.49 0.85
CA GLU A 44 -8.89 15.67 1.67
C GLU A 44 -9.08 16.94 0.80
N GLN A 45 -8.21 17.16 -0.19
CA GLN A 45 -8.32 18.31 -1.08
C GLN A 45 -9.54 18.21 -2.01
N LEU A 46 -9.87 17.00 -2.46
CA LEU A 46 -11.01 16.73 -3.34
C LEU A 46 -12.37 16.80 -2.61
N ALA A 47 -12.39 16.52 -1.31
CA ALA A 47 -13.63 16.42 -0.53
C ALA A 47 -14.47 17.71 -0.50
N ALA A 48 -13.84 18.89 -0.63
CA ALA A 48 -14.52 20.19 -0.67
C ALA A 48 -14.85 20.67 -2.10
N GLY A 49 -14.55 19.86 -3.12
CA GLY A 49 -14.75 20.19 -4.52
C GLY A 49 -16.17 19.98 -5.03
N SER A 50 -16.28 19.80 -6.34
CA SER A 50 -17.52 19.42 -7.03
C SER A 50 -18.08 18.07 -6.54
N PRO A 51 -19.37 17.76 -6.79
CA PRO A 51 -19.96 16.46 -6.42
C PRO A 51 -19.23 15.25 -7.01
N PHE A 52 -18.57 15.42 -8.16
CA PHE A 52 -17.73 14.37 -8.75
C PHE A 52 -16.42 14.22 -7.98
N GLU A 53 -15.74 15.32 -7.65
CA GLU A 53 -14.50 15.29 -6.86
C GLU A 53 -14.73 14.70 -5.47
N ALA A 54 -15.86 14.98 -4.83
CA ALA A 54 -16.25 14.37 -3.56
C ALA A 54 -16.39 12.83 -3.68
N GLN A 55 -16.99 12.32 -4.75
CA GLN A 55 -17.06 10.86 -5.00
C GLN A 55 -15.69 10.24 -5.25
N VAL A 56 -14.80 10.96 -5.94
CA VAL A 56 -13.41 10.52 -6.11
C VAL A 56 -12.70 10.49 -4.75
N ALA A 57 -12.92 11.47 -3.88
CA ALA A 57 -12.37 11.50 -2.52
C ALA A 57 -12.82 10.30 -1.68
N GLU A 58 -14.10 9.92 -1.75
CA GLU A 58 -14.63 8.72 -1.09
C GLU A 58 -13.94 7.44 -1.58
N PHE A 59 -13.82 7.29 -2.90
CA PHE A 59 -13.09 6.16 -3.50
C PHE A 59 -11.63 6.08 -3.01
N LEU A 60 -10.92 7.21 -3.02
CA LEU A 60 -9.53 7.30 -2.59
C LEU A 60 -9.39 6.94 -1.10
N THR A 61 -10.30 7.44 -0.25
CA THR A 61 -10.34 7.14 1.18
C THR A 61 -10.49 5.63 1.43
N VAL A 62 -11.48 4.99 0.81
CA VAL A 62 -11.68 3.54 0.93
C VAL A 62 -10.45 2.78 0.46
N ARG A 63 -9.82 3.21 -0.63
CA ARG A 63 -8.65 2.50 -1.15
C ARG A 63 -7.41 2.68 -0.27
N ALA A 64 -7.22 3.85 0.33
CA ALA A 64 -6.18 4.10 1.31
C ALA A 64 -6.34 3.19 2.54
N GLU A 65 -7.57 3.03 3.05
CA GLU A 65 -7.84 2.12 4.17
C GLU A 65 -7.52 0.66 3.84
N ILE A 66 -7.94 0.18 2.66
CA ILE A 66 -7.67 -1.20 2.24
C ILE A 66 -6.17 -1.43 2.13
N LEU A 67 -5.44 -0.49 1.51
CA LEU A 67 -4.00 -0.59 1.32
C LEU A 67 -3.23 -0.55 2.66
N GLU A 68 -3.61 0.35 3.56
CA GLU A 68 -3.04 0.44 4.91
C GLU A 68 -3.31 -0.85 5.71
N ARG A 69 -4.53 -1.39 5.62
CA ARG A 69 -4.87 -2.67 6.27
C ARG A 69 -4.07 -3.81 5.68
N ALA A 70 -3.84 -3.85 4.37
CA ALA A 70 -3.14 -4.94 3.69
C ALA A 70 -1.61 -4.94 3.93
N GLY A 71 -0.98 -3.78 4.15
CA GLY A 71 0.48 -3.73 4.24
C GLY A 71 1.10 -2.55 4.98
N GLY A 72 0.32 -1.79 5.74
CA GLY A 72 0.84 -0.64 6.51
C GLY A 72 1.85 -1.01 7.60
N THR A 73 1.93 -2.29 7.98
CA THR A 73 2.89 -2.82 8.95
C THR A 73 3.78 -3.88 8.31
N ALA A 74 5.00 -4.06 8.82
CA ALA A 74 5.93 -5.05 8.31
C ALA A 74 5.36 -6.48 8.39
N GLU A 75 4.65 -6.82 9.47
CA GLU A 75 3.96 -8.11 9.60
C GLU A 75 3.04 -8.38 8.40
N ARG A 76 2.13 -7.44 8.09
CA ARG A 76 1.18 -7.60 6.99
C ARG A 76 1.86 -7.52 5.62
N ALA A 77 2.88 -6.68 5.49
CA ALA A 77 3.68 -6.58 4.28
C ALA A 77 4.33 -7.92 3.87
N THR A 78 4.65 -8.81 4.83
CA THR A 78 5.19 -10.14 4.49
C THR A 78 4.18 -11.07 3.81
N SER A 79 2.89 -10.78 3.91
CA SER A 79 1.80 -11.56 3.32
C SER A 79 1.24 -11.00 2.03
N LEU A 80 1.72 -9.82 1.58
CA LEU A 80 1.27 -9.22 0.33
C LEU A 80 1.69 -10.08 -0.86
N GLY A 81 0.71 -10.57 -1.62
CA GLY A 81 0.96 -11.20 -2.90
C GLY A 81 1.47 -10.17 -3.92
N ARG A 82 2.21 -10.64 -4.93
CA ARG A 82 2.71 -9.78 -6.03
C ARG A 82 1.59 -9.03 -6.77
N HIS A 83 0.39 -9.59 -6.80
CA HIS A 83 -0.78 -8.97 -7.44
C HIS A 83 -1.45 -7.90 -6.56
N ASP A 84 -1.29 -8.01 -5.24
CA ASP A 84 -1.80 -7.03 -4.27
C ASP A 84 -0.84 -5.85 -4.11
N ASP A 85 0.46 -6.11 -4.26
CA ASP A 85 1.53 -5.12 -4.30
C ASP A 85 2.16 -4.98 -5.70
N THR A 86 1.42 -4.35 -6.63
CA THR A 86 1.99 -4.03 -7.95
C THR A 86 2.97 -2.86 -7.84
N LEU A 87 4.26 -3.19 -7.87
CA LEU A 87 5.30 -2.28 -8.35
C LEU A 87 4.96 -1.83 -9.78
N ALA A 88 5.43 -0.65 -10.19
CA ALA A 88 5.23 -0.14 -11.55
C ALA A 88 6.02 -0.99 -12.58
N GLU A 89 5.56 -2.21 -12.83
CA GLU A 89 6.14 -3.13 -13.78
C GLU A 89 5.55 -2.87 -15.19
N PRO A 90 6.40 -2.68 -16.21
CA PRO A 90 5.93 -2.51 -17.59
C PRO A 90 5.05 -3.68 -18.05
N GLY A 91 3.92 -3.37 -18.69
CA GLY A 91 3.00 -4.38 -19.26
C GLY A 91 1.95 -4.94 -18.30
N MET A 92 1.92 -4.54 -17.03
CA MET A 92 0.83 -4.88 -16.10
C MET A 92 -0.22 -3.77 -16.02
N PHE A 93 -1.50 -4.17 -15.96
CA PHE A 93 -2.58 -3.25 -15.63
C PHE A 93 -2.47 -2.81 -14.17
N PRO A 94 -2.63 -1.51 -13.87
CA PRO A 94 -2.63 -1.03 -12.49
C PRO A 94 -3.74 -1.71 -11.69
N ASN A 95 -3.38 -2.28 -10.54
CA ASN A 95 -4.39 -2.73 -9.59
C ASN A 95 -5.12 -1.49 -9.00
N PRO A 96 -6.26 -1.67 -8.28
CA PRO A 96 -7.01 -0.51 -7.79
C PRO A 96 -6.22 0.40 -6.83
N ALA A 97 -5.20 -0.11 -6.12
CA ALA A 97 -4.35 0.72 -5.25
C ALA A 97 -3.43 1.61 -6.08
N ARG A 98 -2.86 1.04 -7.14
CA ARG A 98 -2.04 1.80 -8.08
C ARG A 98 -2.86 2.83 -8.84
N SER A 99 -4.08 2.52 -9.26
CA SER A 99 -5.00 3.49 -9.87
C SER A 99 -5.33 4.64 -8.93
N ALA A 100 -5.62 4.37 -7.66
CA ALA A 100 -5.85 5.41 -6.66
C ALA A 100 -4.62 6.33 -6.48
N LEU A 101 -3.42 5.76 -6.43
CA LEU A 101 -2.19 6.55 -6.33
C LEU A 101 -1.92 7.39 -7.59
N LEU A 102 -2.20 6.87 -8.79
CA LEU A 102 -2.09 7.63 -10.03
C LEU A 102 -3.07 8.79 -10.06
N ILE A 103 -4.32 8.60 -9.61
CA ILE A 103 -5.32 9.66 -9.47
C ILE A 103 -4.81 10.72 -8.47
N ALA A 104 -4.36 10.30 -7.29
CA ALA A 104 -3.82 11.19 -6.27
C ALA A 104 -2.67 12.05 -6.80
N ARG A 105 -1.72 11.44 -7.53
CA ARG A 105 -0.59 12.15 -8.14
C ARG A 105 -1.00 13.09 -9.27
N ALA A 106 -1.95 12.68 -10.11
CA ALA A 106 -2.48 13.54 -11.16
C ALA A 106 -3.18 14.77 -10.58
N TYR A 107 -3.78 14.66 -9.40
CA TYR A 107 -4.39 15.77 -8.70
C TYR A 107 -3.33 16.66 -8.01
N LEU A 108 -2.44 16.08 -7.21
CA LEU A 108 -1.38 16.82 -6.50
C LEU A 108 -0.37 17.48 -7.45
N GLY A 109 -0.13 16.91 -8.63
CA GLY A 109 0.73 17.48 -9.67
C GLY A 109 0.06 18.55 -10.54
N LYS A 110 -1.24 18.80 -10.35
CA LYS A 110 -1.97 19.93 -10.97
C LYS A 110 -2.00 21.18 -10.07
N ALA A 111 -1.56 21.07 -8.82
CA ALA A 111 -1.46 22.20 -7.87
C ALA A 111 -0.20 23.05 -8.13
#